data_AF-X1NGF3-F1
#
_entry.id   AF-X1NGF3-F1
#
_cell.length_a   1.000
_cell.length_b   1.000
_cell.length_c   1.000
_cell.angle_alpha   90.00
_cell.angle_beta   90.00
_cell.angle_gamma   90.00
#
_symmetry.space_group_name_H-M   'P 1'
#
loop_
_entity.id
_entity.type
_entity.pdbx_description
1 polymer ?
#
loop_
_entity_poly.entity_id
_entity_poly.type
_entity_poly.pdbx_seq_one_letter_code
_entity_poly.pdbx_strand_id
1 'polypeptide(L)'
;MIDIKSIRQEPGKFRKAAKDKGFEVDIDRLLYLDKVLRDTKKKLQDIVTIKNRIGQKIPKLSGIEKQAELDSLSDLKKEEKRSQDWLKMRQPE
;
A
#
# COMPACT_ATOMS: atom_id res chain seq x y z
N MET A 1 5.59 -8.02 21.87
CA MET A 1 5.31 -7.22 20.65
C MET A 1 4.42 -6.06 21.03
N ILE A 2 4.78 -4.82 20.68
CA ILE A 2 3.96 -3.62 20.98
C ILE A 2 2.90 -3.47 19.88
N ASP A 3 1.68 -3.09 20.25
CA ASP A 3 0.64 -2.80 19.27
C ASP A 3 0.97 -1.53 18.45
N ILE A 4 1.11 -1.69 17.14
CA ILE A 4 1.35 -0.59 16.19
C ILE A 4 0.21 0.45 16.19
N LYS A 5 -1.00 0.09 16.59
CA LYS A 5 -2.09 1.07 16.80
C LYS A 5 -1.76 2.02 17.95
N SER A 6 -1.23 1.50 19.05
CA SER A 6 -0.84 2.32 20.20
C SER A 6 0.29 3.29 19.83
N ILE A 7 1.29 2.83 19.06
CA ILE A 7 2.40 3.69 18.60
C ILE A 7 1.89 4.80 17.66
N ARG A 8 0.90 4.50 16.80
CA ARG A 8 0.26 5.51 15.93
C ARG A 8 -0.53 6.56 16.70
N GLN A 9 -1.25 6.14 17.74
CA GLN A 9 -2.10 7.03 18.53
C GLN A 9 -1.28 7.93 19.46
N GLU A 10 -0.23 7.39 20.08
CA GLU A 10 0.57 8.10 21.08
C GLU A 10 2.08 7.98 20.83
N PRO A 11 2.62 8.38 19.68
CA PRO A 11 4.04 8.18 19.35
C PRO A 11 5.01 8.82 20.33
N GLY A 12 4.65 9.96 20.91
CA GLY A 12 5.47 10.67 21.90
C GLY A 12 5.75 9.84 23.15
N LYS A 13 4.78 9.04 23.61
CA LYS A 13 4.94 8.13 24.74
C LYS A 13 6.04 7.09 24.48
N PHE A 14 6.08 6.55 23.26
CA PHE A 14 7.06 5.55 22.88
C PHE A 14 8.45 6.14 22.62
N ARG A 15 8.54 7.35 22.06
CA ARG A 15 9.83 8.08 21.96
C ARG A 15 10.44 8.32 23.33
N LYS A 16 9.65 8.83 24.26
CA LYS A 16 10.10 9.08 25.63
C LYS A 16 10.53 7.78 26.31
N ALA A 17 9.70 6.75 26.24
CA ALA A 17 10.02 5.44 26.83
C ALA A 17 11.28 4.80 26.21
N ALA A 18 11.52 4.97 24.91
CA ALA A 18 12.74 4.50 24.25
C ALA A 18 13.97 5.26 24.80
N LYS A 19 13.89 6.60 24.85
CA LYS A 19 14.96 7.45 25.38
C LYS A 19 15.26 7.15 26.86
N ASP A 20 14.24 7.09 27.70
CA ASP A 20 14.36 6.84 29.14
C ASP A 20 15.01 5.48 29.44
N LYS A 21 14.81 4.51 28.54
CA LYS A 21 15.39 3.16 28.64
C LYS A 21 16.69 2.99 27.85
N GLY A 22 17.21 4.06 27.25
CA GLY A 22 18.45 4.02 26.48
C GLY A 22 18.36 3.24 25.17
N PHE A 23 17.16 3.05 24.61
CA PHE A 23 16.96 2.41 23.31
C PHE A 23 17.09 3.44 22.18
N GLU A 24 18.00 3.17 21.24
CA GLU A 24 18.12 3.93 20.00
C GLU A 24 17.12 3.39 18.96
N VAL A 25 15.90 3.93 18.98
CA VAL A 25 14.82 3.52 18.07
C VAL A 25 14.22 4.73 17.36
N ASP A 26 14.18 4.65 16.03
CA ASP A 26 13.57 5.67 15.18
C ASP A 26 12.06 5.41 15.00
N ILE A 27 11.26 5.97 15.91
CA ILE A 27 9.79 5.87 15.88
C ILE A 27 9.20 6.60 14.67
N ASP A 28 9.82 7.69 14.20
CA ASP A 28 9.36 8.44 13.03
C ASP A 28 9.46 7.60 11.76
N ARG A 29 10.62 6.99 11.55
CA ARG A 29 10.85 6.09 10.42
C ARG A 29 9.95 4.87 10.47
N LEU A 30 9.71 4.31 11.66
CA LEU A 30 8.75 3.21 11.82
C LEU A 30 7.35 3.62 11.35
N LEU A 31 6.85 4.77 11.79
CA LEU A 31 5.52 5.26 11.41
C LEU A 31 5.42 5.64 9.93
N TYR A 32 6.49 6.18 9.36
CA TYR A 32 6.57 6.43 7.93
C TYR A 32 6.42 5.13 7.14
N LEU A 33 7.17 4.09 7.52
CA LEU A 33 7.08 2.79 6.86
C LEU A 33 5.70 2.14 7.03
N ASP A 34 5.11 2.19 8.23
CA ASP A 34 3.74 1.72 8.46
C ASP A 34 2.73 2.42 7.54
N LYS A 35 2.84 3.74 7.40
CA LYS A 35 1.99 4.52 6.50
C LYS A 35 2.15 4.06 5.05
N VAL A 36 3.38 3.97 4.55
CA VAL A 36 3.64 3.52 3.17
C VAL A 36 3.10 2.11 2.93
N LEU A 37 3.27 1.20 3.89
CA LEU A 37 2.73 -0.16 3.82
C LEU A 37 1.20 -0.15 3.72
N ARG A 38 0.52 0.60 4.58
CA ARG A 38 -0.93 0.73 4.58
C ARG A 38 -1.46 1.36 3.29
N ASP A 39 -0.81 2.42 2.82
CA ASP A 39 -1.17 3.10 1.58
C ASP A 39 -0.98 2.18 0.37
N THR A 40 0.09 1.39 0.34
CA THR A 40 0.34 0.41 -0.74
C THR A 40 -0.72 -0.70 -0.74
N LYS A 41 -1.09 -1.22 0.44
CA LYS A 41 -2.17 -2.22 0.56
C LYS A 41 -3.51 -1.64 0.09
N LYS A 42 -3.81 -0.39 0.45
CA LYS A 42 -5.02 0.30 -0.03
C LYS A 42 -5.01 0.47 -1.55
N LYS A 43 -3.89 0.92 -2.14
CA LYS A 43 -3.75 1.03 -3.59
C LYS A 43 -3.98 -0.29 -4.31
N LEU A 44 -3.47 -1.40 -3.76
CA LEU A 44 -3.73 -2.72 -4.33
C LEU A 44 -5.22 -3.08 -4.32
N GLN A 45 -5.94 -2.77 -3.25
CA GLN A 45 -7.40 -2.95 -3.20
C GLN A 45 -8.10 -2.08 -4.26
N ASP A 46 -7.70 -0.80 -4.37
CA ASP A 46 -8.25 0.12 -5.37
C ASP A 46 -7.99 -0.40 -6.80
N ILE A 47 -6.79 -0.90 -7.10
CA ILE A 47 -6.45 -1.50 -8.40
C ILE A 47 -7.34 -2.70 -8.71
N VAL A 48 -7.60 -3.59 -7.74
CA VAL A 48 -8.52 -4.72 -7.94
C VAL A 48 -9.94 -4.22 -8.27
N THR A 49 -10.43 -3.23 -7.54
CA THR A 49 -11.75 -2.62 -7.80
C THR A 49 -11.83 -2.01 -9.19
N ILE A 50 -10.80 -1.27 -9.62
CA ILE A 50 -10.74 -0.66 -10.94
C ILE A 50 -10.68 -1.74 -12.02
N LYS A 51 -9.81 -2.74 -11.90
CA LYS A 51 -9.71 -3.86 -12.85
C LYS A 51 -11.05 -4.58 -13.04
N ASN A 52 -11.78 -4.83 -11.95
CA ASN A 52 -13.10 -5.44 -12.01
C ASN A 52 -14.11 -4.56 -12.76
N ARG A 53 -14.10 -3.25 -12.49
CA ARG A 53 -14.96 -2.28 -13.21
C ARG A 53 -14.62 -2.22 -14.70
N ILE A 54 -13.34 -2.19 -15.06
CA ILE A 54 -12.88 -2.20 -16.45
C ILE A 54 -13.32 -3.50 -17.14
N GLY A 55 -13.12 -4.65 -16.49
CA GLY A 55 -13.53 -5.96 -17.01
C GLY A 55 -15.02 -6.06 -17.33
N GLN A 56 -15.88 -5.38 -16.55
CA GLN A 56 -17.33 -5.30 -16.83
C GLN A 56 -17.68 -4.33 -17.97
N LYS A 57 -16.86 -3.30 -18.19
CA LYS A 57 -17.08 -2.30 -19.25
C LYS A 57 -16.57 -2.76 -20.61
N ILE A 58 -15.41 -3.42 -20.67
CA ILE A 58 -14.76 -3.84 -21.93
C ILE A 58 -15.70 -4.55 -22.92
N PRO A 59 -16.60 -5.47 -22.52
CA PRO A 59 -17.52 -6.13 -23.44
C PRO A 59 -18.53 -5.18 -24.10
N LYS A 60 -18.81 -4.02 -23.48
CA LYS A 60 -19.78 -3.02 -23.94
C LYS A 60 -19.14 -1.91 -24.78
N LEU A 61 -17.81 -1.84 -24.80
CA LEU A 61 -17.05 -0.81 -25.52
C LEU A 61 -16.60 -1.33 -26.89
N SER A 62 -16.39 -0.43 -27.84
CA SER A 62 -15.91 -0.74 -29.18
C SER A 62 -14.87 0.29 -29.65
N GLY A 63 -14.07 -0.10 -30.65
CA GLY A 63 -13.08 0.78 -31.26
C GLY A 63 -12.04 1.35 -30.28
N ILE A 64 -11.86 2.66 -30.33
CA ILE A 64 -10.81 3.40 -29.61
C ILE A 64 -11.00 3.33 -28.09
N GLU A 65 -12.24 3.40 -27.60
CA GLU A 65 -12.54 3.37 -26.15
C GLU A 65 -12.16 2.02 -25.53
N LYS A 66 -12.41 0.93 -26.26
CA LYS A 66 -12.02 -0.41 -25.83
C LYS A 66 -10.50 -0.55 -25.74
N GLN A 67 -9.78 0.02 -26.71
CA GLN A 67 -8.32 -0.03 -26.71
C GLN A 67 -7.74 0.77 -25.53
N ALA A 68 -8.26 1.96 -25.25
CA ALA A 68 -7.83 2.79 -24.12
C ALA A 68 -8.01 2.06 -22.75
N GLU A 69 -9.13 1.37 -22.57
CA GLU A 69 -9.40 0.59 -21.36
C GLU A 69 -8.51 -0.67 -21.26
N LEU A 70 -8.15 -1.30 -22.39
CA LEU A 70 -7.18 -2.39 -22.42
C LEU A 70 -5.76 -1.93 -22.07
N ASP A 71 -5.36 -0.76 -22.55
CA ASP A 71 -4.07 -0.16 -22.23
C ASP A 71 -4.01 0.20 -20.73
N SER A 72 -5.07 0.82 -20.20
CA SER A 72 -5.18 1.08 -18.75
C SER A 72 -5.11 -0.22 -17.94
N LEU A 73 -5.73 -1.31 -18.39
CA LEU A 73 -5.66 -2.61 -17.73
C LEU A 73 -4.22 -3.15 -17.69
N SER A 74 -3.46 -2.97 -18.77
CA SER A 74 -2.05 -3.38 -18.87
C SER A 74 -1.20 -2.63 -17.86
N ASP A 75 -1.37 -1.31 -17.75
CA ASP A 75 -0.60 -0.49 -16.81
C ASP A 75 -0.96 -0.77 -15.36
N LEU A 76 -2.25 -0.98 -15.06
CA LEU A 76 -2.70 -1.41 -13.73
C LEU A 76 -2.08 -2.76 -13.32
N LYS A 77 -1.93 -3.72 -14.24
CA LYS A 77 -1.24 -4.99 -13.96
C LYS A 77 0.24 -4.80 -13.64
N LYS A 78 0.93 -3.88 -14.32
CA LYS A 78 2.34 -3.54 -14.03
C LYS A 78 2.46 -2.89 -12.66
N GLU A 79 1.58 -1.94 -12.32
CA GLU A 79 1.58 -1.26 -11.03
C GLU A 79 1.24 -2.22 -9.88
N GLU A 80 0.27 -3.10 -10.08
CA GLU A 80 -0.10 -4.17 -9.14
C GLU A 80 1.10 -5.06 -8.85
N LYS A 81 1.77 -5.57 -9.88
CA LYS A 81 2.96 -6.42 -9.72
C LYS A 81 4.07 -5.70 -8.97
N ARG A 82 4.38 -4.46 -9.34
CA ARG A 82 5.41 -3.64 -8.68
C ARG A 82 5.09 -3.43 -7.19
N SER A 83 3.83 -3.15 -6.88
CA SER A 83 3.37 -2.93 -5.50
C SER A 83 3.39 -4.22 -4.67
N GLN A 84 3.03 -5.35 -5.27
CA GLN A 84 3.12 -6.68 -4.64
C GLN A 84 4.57 -7.08 -4.37
N ASP A 85 5.47 -6.90 -5.33
CA ASP A 85 6.90 -7.21 -5.17
C ASP A 85 7.53 -6.33 -4.09
N TRP A 86 7.18 -5.04 -4.06
CA TRP A 86 7.61 -4.12 -3.00
C TRP A 86 7.12 -4.56 -1.61
N LEU A 87 5.85 -4.99 -1.50
CA LEU A 87 5.31 -5.50 -0.23
C LEU A 87 6.02 -6.78 0.22
N LYS A 88 6.23 -7.74 -0.68
CA LYS A 88 6.93 -9.00 -0.36
C LYS A 88 8.34 -8.75 0.15
N MET A 89 9.06 -7.79 -0.42
CA MET A 89 10.40 -7.43 0.03
C MET A 89 10.41 -6.79 1.43
N ARG A 90 9.36 -6.05 1.80
CA ARG A 90 9.28 -5.31 3.07
C ARG A 90 8.54 -6.05 4.18
N GLN A 91 7.69 -7.00 3.83
CA GLN A 91 6.94 -7.89 4.71
C GLN A 91 6.96 -9.30 4.10
N PRO A 92 8.08 -10.03 4.20
CA PRO A 92 8.07 -11.46 3.90
C PRO A 92 7.19 -12.15 4.95
N GLU A 93 6.15 -12.85 4.50
CA GLU A 93 5.37 -13.78 5.34
C GLU A 93 6.08 -15.12 5.46
#